data_AF-A0A933GIW6-F1
#
_entry.id   AF-A0A933GIW6-F1
#
_cell.length_a   1.000
_cell.length_b   1.000
_cell.length_c   1.000
_cell.angle_alpha   90.00
_cell.angle_beta   90.00
_cell.angle_gamma   90.00
#
_symmetry.space_group_name_H-M   'P 1'
#
loop_
_entity.id
_entity.type
_entity.pdbx_description
1 polymer ?
#
loop_
_entity_poly.entity_id
_entity_poly.type
_entity_poly.pdbx_seq_one_letter_code
_entity_poly.pdbx_strand_id
1 'polypeptide(L)' 'MKRVLEILQIDAFTTGPFAGNPAGVVLDAAGFSDHLLPGPHDLA' A
#
# COMPACT_ATOMS: atom_id res chain seq x y z
N MET A 1 10.96 20.55 -5.76
CA MET A 1 9.70 20.55 -5.00
C MET A 1 9.56 19.20 -4.32
N LYS A 2 9.09 19.14 -3.07
CA LYS A 2 8.87 17.86 -2.35
C LYS A 2 7.50 17.30 -2.76
N ARG A 3 7.44 16.03 -3.19
CA ARG A 3 6.18 15.34 -3.47
C ARG A 3 5.54 14.87 -2.16
N VAL A 4 4.22 15.01 -2.04
CA VAL A 4 3.42 14.42 -0.96
C VAL A 4 2.77 13.16 -1.51
N LEU A 5 2.82 12.07 -0.75
CA LEU A 5 2.17 10.80 -1.10
C LEU A 5 0.93 10.61 -0.22
N GLU A 6 -0.20 10.32 -0.84
CA GLU A 6 -1.41 9.92 -0.14
C GLU A 6 -1.41 8.41 0.06
N ILE A 7 -1.52 7.99 1.33
CA ILE A 7 -1.51 6.58 1.74
C ILE A 7 -2.76 6.31 2.54
N LEU A 8 -3.52 5.29 2.14
CA LEU A 8 -4.62 4.72 2.92
C LEU A 8 -4.17 3.45 3.63
N GLN A 9 -4.62 3.27 4.87
CA GLN A 9 -4.55 1.99 5.55
C GLN A 9 -5.93 1.34 5.49
N ILE A 10 -5.98 0.09 5.02
CA ILE A 10 -7.19 -0.70 4.89
C ILE A 10 -7.01 -2.00 5.65
N ASP A 11 -7.99 -2.34 6.48
CA ASP A 11 -8.11 -3.67 7.06
C ASP A 11 -8.83 -4.58 6.05
N ALA A 12 -8.08 -5.31 5.24
CA ALA A 12 -8.63 -6.16 4.20
C ALA A 12 -9.32 -7.41 4.77
N PHE A 13 -10.31 -7.95 4.05
CA PHE A 13 -11.09 -9.14 4.41
C PHE A 13 -11.94 -9.01 5.69
N THR A 14 -12.20 -7.77 6.13
CA THR A 14 -13.07 -7.47 7.27
C THR A 14 -13.93 -6.25 6.97
N THR A 15 -14.99 -6.07 7.75
CA THR A 15 -15.75 -4.81 7.86
C THR A 15 -15.64 -4.18 9.25
N GLY A 16 -15.09 -4.91 10.23
CA GLY A 16 -14.80 -4.40 11.57
C GLY A 16 -13.37 -3.84 11.66
N PRO A 17 -13.14 -2.76 12.42
CA PRO A 17 -11.82 -2.15 12.58
C PRO A 17 -10.86 -3.07 13.35
N PHE A 18 -9.56 -2.96 13.05
CA PHE A 18 -8.47 -3.70 13.68
C PHE A 18 -8.60 -5.22 13.54
N ALA A 19 -9.20 -5.68 12.45
CA ALA A 19 -9.38 -7.10 12.13
C ALA A 19 -8.93 -7.40 10.70
N GLY A 20 -8.97 -8.66 10.28
CA GLY A 20 -8.54 -9.04 8.93
C GLY A 20 -7.02 -8.87 8.75
N ASN A 21 -6.60 -8.32 7.60
CA ASN A 21 -5.20 -8.09 7.27
C ASN A 21 -4.95 -6.61 6.90
N PRO A 22 -4.19 -5.85 7.70
CA PRO A 22 -3.90 -4.46 7.38
C PRO A 22 -2.99 -4.36 6.16
N ALA A 23 -3.34 -3.48 5.23
CA ALA A 23 -2.58 -3.18 4.03
C ALA A 23 -2.49 -1.66 3.80
N GLY A 24 -1.30 -1.20 3.41
CA GLY A 24 -1.09 0.17 2.94
C GLY A 24 -1.36 0.28 1.44
N VAL A 25 -2.09 1.30 1.03
CA VAL A 25 -2.42 1.59 -0.38
C VAL A 25 -1.91 2.98 -0.73
N VAL A 26 -0.95 3.04 -1.65
CA VAL A 26 -0.47 4.31 -2.23
C VAL A 26 -1.37 4.65 -3.42
N LEU A 27 -2.01 5.82 -3.38
CA LEU A 27 -3.00 6.20 -4.41
C LEU A 27 -2.38 6.65 -5.73
N ASP A 28 -1.18 7.23 -5.68
CA ASP A 28 -0.40 7.62 -6.85
C ASP A 28 1.05 7.15 -6.71
N ALA A 29 1.35 6.05 -7.39
CA ALA A 29 2.68 5.46 -7.44
C ALA A 29 3.48 5.88 -8.69
N ALA A 30 3.02 6.86 -9.48
CA ALA A 30 3.71 7.24 -10.71
C ALA A 30 5.17 7.64 -10.43
N GLY A 31 6.11 7.12 -11.22
CA GLY A 31 7.53 7.40 -11.06
C GLY A 31 8.24 6.63 -9.94
N PHE A 32 7.55 5.73 -9.23
CA PHE A 32 8.21 4.69 -8.44
C PHE A 32 8.44 3.45 -9.30
N SER A 33 9.61 2.81 -9.13
CA SER A 33 9.91 1.54 -9.78
C SER A 33 9.43 0.38 -8.92
N ASP A 34 9.17 -0.76 -9.55
CA ASP A 34 8.80 -2.02 -8.90
C ASP A 34 9.89 -2.53 -7.93
N HIS A 35 11.13 -2.03 -8.04
CA HIS A 35 12.18 -2.35 -7.07
C HIS A 35 12.08 -1.56 -5.76
N LEU A 36 11.32 -0.45 -5.74
CA LEU A 36 11.10 0.36 -4.55
C LEU A 36 9.77 0.02 -3.86
N LEU A 37 8.77 -0.41 -4.63
CA LEU A 37 7.49 -0.90 -4.14
C LEU A 37 7.49 -2.42 -4.31
N PRO A 38 7.54 -3.23 -3.23
CA PRO A 38 7.65 -4.67 -3.36
C PRO A 38 6.55 -5.21 -4.28
N GLY A 39 6.95 -5.90 -5.34
CA GLY A 39 6.03 -6.53 -6.27
C GLY A 39 5.42 -7.79 -5.66
N PRO A 40 4.39 -8.38 -6.28
CA PRO A 40 3.76 -9.61 -5.78
C PRO A 40 4.74 -10.80 -5.68
N HIS A 41 5.86 -10.74 -6.39
CA HIS A 41 6.92 -11.76 -6.38
C HIS A 41 7.88 -11.63 -5.20
N ASP A 42 7.90 -10.48 -4.52
CA ASP A 42 8.82 -10.18 -3.41
C ASP A 42 8.23 -10.55 -2.04
N LEU A 43 6.99 -11.05 -2.01
CA LEU A 43 6.23 -11.41 -0.81
C LEU A 43 6.00 -12.93 -0.67
N ALA A 44 6.72 -13.75 -1.45
CA ALA A 44 6.66 -15.21 -1.42
C ALA A 44 7.62 -15.81 -0.37
#